data_AF-A0A923WS87-F1
#
_entry.id   AF-A0A923WS87-F1
#
_cell.length_a   1.000
_cell.length_b   1.000
_cell.length_c   1.000
_cell.angle_alpha   90.00
_cell.angle_beta   90.00
_cell.angle_gamma   90.00
#
_symmetry.space_group_name_H-M   'P 1'
#
loop_
_entity.id
_entity.type
_entity.pdbx_description
1 polymer ?
#
loop_
_entity_poly.entity_id
_entity_poly.type
_entity_poly.pdbx_seq_one_letter_code
_entity_poly.pdbx_strand_id
1 'polypeptide(L)'
;MHQNKGPVYYSQYLMLDTLLSAQEPLSRKFATKEIPEAHDEMLFIVVHQSYEIWFKQMLHDLNSVLEIFNQPIVQDQSFGMITNRLNRMTKIQRMILGYMDILETMTPMEFLEFRNLLIPASGFQSTQFREIEIKLGLKTTDRESVDREFFLGRLSAKDKEILVKLETESSLFDLMEKWLERTPYTNQDTFNFWEEYRKVIHN
;
A
#
# COMPACT_ATOMS: atom_id res chain seq x y z
N MET A 1 -6.15 -30.27 -5.75
CA MET A 1 -5.31 -29.46 -6.67
C MET A 1 -6.21 -28.85 -7.73
N HIS A 2 -6.04 -27.57 -8.03
CA HIS A 2 -6.73 -26.96 -9.16
C HIS A 2 -6.20 -27.57 -10.47
N GLN A 3 -7.09 -27.98 -11.37
CA GLN A 3 -6.73 -28.57 -12.66
C GLN A 3 -7.27 -27.69 -13.78
N ASN A 4 -6.37 -27.17 -14.61
CA ASN A 4 -6.75 -26.47 -15.83
C ASN A 4 -6.91 -27.47 -16.98
N LYS A 5 -7.98 -27.31 -17.76
CA LYS A 5 -8.37 -28.22 -18.86
C LYS A 5 -7.90 -27.75 -20.25
N GLY A 6 -7.12 -26.67 -20.34
CA GLY A 6 -6.64 -26.14 -21.62
C GLY A 6 -5.30 -25.40 -21.52
N PRO A 7 -4.68 -25.05 -22.67
CA PRO A 7 -3.45 -24.27 -22.69
C PRO A 7 -3.67 -22.88 -22.08
N VAL A 8 -2.66 -22.37 -21.38
CA VAL A 8 -2.62 -20.99 -20.87
C VAL A 8 -1.57 -20.23 -21.66
N TYR A 9 -1.98 -19.16 -22.32
CA TYR A 9 -1.06 -18.28 -23.03
C TYR A 9 -0.64 -17.11 -22.15
N TYR A 10 0.64 -16.79 -22.15
CA TYR A 10 1.26 -15.79 -21.27
C TYR A 10 0.57 -14.41 -21.37
N SER A 11 0.37 -13.91 -22.59
CA SER A 11 -0.25 -12.59 -22.83
C SER A 11 -1.68 -12.52 -22.33
N GLN A 12 -2.45 -13.60 -22.49
CA GLN A 12 -3.83 -13.70 -22.03
C GLN A 12 -3.91 -13.80 -20.52
N TYR A 13 -3.04 -14.62 -19.90
CA TYR A 13 -3.00 -14.80 -18.45
C TYR A 13 -2.65 -13.51 -17.69
N LEU A 14 -1.68 -12.75 -18.19
CA LEU A 14 -1.27 -11.48 -17.59
C LEU A 14 -2.06 -10.27 -18.11
N MET A 15 -3.00 -10.48 -19.03
CA MET A 15 -3.78 -9.42 -19.69
C MET A 15 -2.88 -8.31 -20.27
N LEU A 16 -1.81 -8.71 -20.96
CA LEU A 16 -0.79 -7.77 -21.44
C LEU A 16 -1.36 -6.71 -22.39
N ASP A 17 -2.37 -7.04 -23.19
CA ASP A 17 -3.01 -6.07 -24.07
C ASP A 17 -3.65 -4.93 -23.28
N THR A 18 -4.17 -5.17 -22.07
CA THR A 18 -4.70 -4.13 -21.19
C THR A 18 -3.58 -3.43 -20.42
N LEU A 19 -2.63 -4.20 -19.88
CA LEU A 19 -1.54 -3.66 -19.07
C LEU A 19 -0.64 -2.72 -19.88
N LEU A 20 -0.26 -3.14 -21.09
CA LEU A 20 0.68 -2.44 -21.97
C LEU A 20 -0.01 -1.41 -22.90
N SER A 21 -1.33 -1.24 -22.79
CA SER A 21 -2.07 -0.16 -23.46
C SER A 21 -2.48 0.96 -22.50
N ALA A 22 -2.07 0.89 -21.23
CA ALA A 22 -2.48 1.85 -20.21
C ALA A 22 -1.54 3.08 -20.13
N GLN A 23 -0.47 3.12 -20.94
CA GLN A 23 0.53 4.19 -20.93
C GLN A 23 0.16 5.27 -21.95
N GLU A 24 -0.60 6.27 -21.50
CA GLU A 24 -1.11 7.36 -22.33
C GLU A 24 -0.52 8.71 -21.89
N PRO A 25 0.69 9.10 -22.37
CA PRO A 25 1.26 10.42 -22.12
C PRO A 25 0.30 11.55 -22.50
N LEU A 26 0.06 12.47 -21.58
CA LEU A 26 -0.81 13.61 -21.79
C LEU A 26 -0.16 14.63 -22.71
N SER A 27 1.17 14.79 -22.66
CA SER A 27 1.93 15.65 -23.56
C SER A 27 1.76 15.26 -25.04
N ARG A 28 1.60 13.96 -25.34
CA ARG A 28 1.28 13.47 -26.69
C ARG A 28 0.02 14.11 -27.26
N LYS A 29 -0.99 14.34 -26.42
CA LYS A 29 -2.27 14.95 -26.85
C LYS A 29 -2.13 16.43 -27.20
N PHE A 30 -1.14 17.11 -26.65
CA PHE A 30 -0.91 18.54 -26.84
C PHE A 30 0.32 18.85 -27.72
N ALA A 31 0.99 17.83 -28.25
CA ALA A 31 2.20 17.98 -29.03
C ALA A 31 1.93 18.75 -30.35
N THR A 32 2.82 19.70 -30.66
CA THR A 32 2.90 20.42 -31.93
C THR A 32 4.27 20.23 -32.58
N LYS A 33 4.52 20.85 -33.74
CA LYS A 33 5.85 20.82 -34.37
C LYS A 33 6.89 21.57 -33.54
N GLU A 34 6.46 22.59 -32.82
CA GLU A 34 7.30 23.47 -32.00
C GLU A 34 7.47 22.94 -30.58
N ILE A 35 6.48 22.18 -30.07
CA ILE A 35 6.49 21.58 -28.73
C ILE A 35 6.18 20.08 -28.88
N PRO A 36 7.19 19.22 -29.05
CA PRO A 36 6.97 17.78 -29.19
C PRO A 36 6.44 17.14 -27.90
N GLU A 37 6.02 15.88 -27.99
CA GLU A 37 5.72 15.03 -26.82
C GLU A 37 6.93 15.00 -25.87
N ALA A 38 6.66 15.14 -24.57
CA ALA A 38 7.70 15.02 -23.55
C ALA A 38 8.05 13.53 -23.38
N HIS A 39 9.27 13.17 -23.75
CA HIS A 39 9.71 11.77 -23.78
C HIS A 39 9.60 11.09 -22.41
N ASP A 40 10.03 11.78 -21.36
CA ASP A 40 10.14 11.25 -20.00
C ASP A 40 8.80 11.13 -19.27
N GLU A 41 7.70 11.64 -19.85
CA GLU A 41 6.36 11.37 -19.32
C GLU A 41 6.03 9.87 -19.34
N MET A 42 6.56 9.12 -20.32
CA MET A 42 6.42 7.66 -20.35
C MET A 42 7.07 7.01 -19.12
N LEU A 43 8.30 7.44 -18.76
CA LEU A 43 8.99 6.95 -17.56
C LEU A 43 8.19 7.28 -16.31
N PHE A 44 7.69 8.52 -16.21
CA PHE A 44 6.86 8.96 -15.11
C PHE A 44 5.63 8.05 -14.94
N ILE A 45 4.92 7.73 -16.03
CA ILE A 45 3.75 6.84 -16.00
C ILE A 45 4.14 5.42 -15.57
N VAL A 46 5.18 4.84 -16.18
CA VAL A 46 5.59 3.45 -15.91
C VAL A 46 6.02 3.25 -14.46
N VAL A 47 6.77 4.21 -13.89
CA VAL A 47 7.18 4.18 -12.47
C VAL A 47 5.95 4.19 -11.56
N HIS A 48 5.01 5.12 -11.77
CA HIS A 48 3.81 5.23 -10.94
C HIS A 48 2.86 4.04 -11.09
N GLN A 49 2.69 3.51 -12.30
CA GLN A 49 1.92 2.27 -12.52
C GLN A 49 2.57 1.08 -11.82
N SER A 50 3.90 1.00 -11.83
CA SER A 50 4.64 -0.05 -11.10
C SER A 50 4.40 0.05 -9.59
N TYR A 51 4.43 1.25 -9.02
CA TYR A 51 4.05 1.47 -7.62
C TYR A 51 2.63 0.96 -7.33
N GLU A 52 1.63 1.34 -8.12
CA GLU A 52 0.23 0.95 -7.91
C GLU A 52 -0.02 -0.56 -8.04
N ILE A 53 0.72 -1.25 -8.92
CA ILE A 53 0.68 -2.72 -9.02
C ILE A 53 1.23 -3.37 -7.74
N TRP A 54 2.34 -2.84 -7.21
CA TRP A 54 2.92 -3.34 -5.96
C TRP A 54 2.07 -3.00 -4.73
N PHE A 55 1.43 -1.83 -4.70
CA PHE A 55 0.46 -1.48 -3.66
C PHE A 55 -0.71 -2.45 -3.67
N LYS A 56 -1.23 -2.82 -4.84
CA LYS A 56 -2.26 -3.85 -4.97
C LYS A 56 -1.82 -5.20 -4.40
N GLN A 57 -0.59 -5.62 -4.68
CA GLN A 57 -0.04 -6.86 -4.11
C GLN A 57 0.14 -6.78 -2.59
N MET A 58 0.61 -5.65 -2.08
CA MET A 58 0.73 -5.41 -0.64
C MET A 58 -0.62 -5.43 0.06
N LEU A 59 -1.64 -4.79 -0.52
CA LEU A 59 -3.01 -4.83 -0.01
C LEU A 59 -3.60 -6.25 -0.04
N HIS A 60 -3.30 -7.04 -1.07
CA HIS A 60 -3.71 -8.44 -1.13
C HIS A 60 -3.16 -9.26 0.04
N ASP A 61 -1.86 -9.14 0.32
CA ASP A 61 -1.21 -9.82 1.44
C ASP A 61 -1.71 -9.29 2.80
N LEU A 62 -1.84 -7.97 2.93
CA LEU A 62 -2.29 -7.31 4.16
C LEU A 62 -3.73 -7.68 4.51
N ASN A 63 -4.66 -7.61 3.54
CA ASN A 63 -6.05 -7.99 3.75
C ASN A 63 -6.17 -9.44 4.22
N SER A 64 -5.39 -10.34 3.65
CA SER A 64 -5.43 -11.74 4.07
C SER A 64 -4.75 -11.97 5.44
N VAL A 65 -3.89 -11.07 5.92
CA VAL A 65 -3.41 -11.08 7.31
C VAL A 65 -4.47 -10.53 8.26
N LEU A 66 -5.13 -9.42 7.90
CA LEU A 66 -6.22 -8.83 8.68
C LEU A 66 -7.36 -9.85 8.89
N GLU A 67 -7.74 -10.58 7.84
CA GLU A 67 -8.77 -11.63 7.90
C GLU A 67 -8.47 -12.71 8.96
N ILE A 68 -7.19 -13.06 9.14
CA ILE A 68 -6.75 -14.05 10.11
C ILE A 68 -6.79 -13.46 11.53
N PHE A 69 -6.24 -12.26 11.73
CA PHE A 69 -6.23 -11.64 13.05
C PHE A 69 -7.61 -11.20 13.53
N ASN A 70 -8.55 -10.96 12.61
CA ASN A 70 -9.94 -10.62 12.95
C ASN A 70 -10.74 -11.82 13.48
N GLN A 71 -10.15 -13.02 13.53
CA GLN A 71 -10.81 -14.20 14.11
C GLN A 71 -10.76 -14.18 15.65
N PRO A 72 -11.77 -14.77 16.33
CA PRO A 72 -11.77 -14.92 17.78
C PRO A 72 -10.60 -15.74 18.32
N ILE A 73 -10.00 -16.61 17.50
CA ILE A 73 -8.80 -17.38 17.83
C ILE A 73 -7.89 -17.40 16.61
N VAL A 74 -6.64 -16.98 16.78
CA VAL A 74 -5.60 -17.10 15.75
C VAL A 74 -4.91 -18.45 15.96
N GLN A 75 -5.05 -19.36 15.00
CA GLN A 75 -4.42 -20.68 15.07
C GLN A 75 -2.90 -20.58 14.92
N ASP A 76 -2.14 -21.32 15.73
CA ASP A 76 -0.68 -21.30 15.70
C ASP A 76 -0.09 -21.63 14.31
N GLN A 77 -0.77 -22.51 13.58
CA GLN A 77 -0.38 -22.92 12.22
C GLN A 77 -0.42 -21.75 11.21
N SER A 78 -1.19 -20.71 11.49
CA SER A 78 -1.32 -19.53 10.63
C SER A 78 -0.11 -18.59 10.71
N PHE A 79 0.69 -18.62 11.78
CA PHE A 79 1.80 -17.68 11.96
C PHE A 79 2.87 -17.80 10.87
N GLY A 80 3.16 -19.01 10.39
CA GLY A 80 4.08 -19.18 9.26
C GLY A 80 3.61 -18.42 8.02
N MET A 81 2.30 -18.44 7.74
CA MET A 81 1.71 -17.69 6.62
C MET A 81 1.70 -16.18 6.86
N ILE A 82 1.32 -15.75 8.07
CA ILE A 82 1.32 -14.32 8.46
C ILE A 82 2.73 -13.73 8.30
N THR A 83 3.73 -14.36 8.92
CA THR A 83 5.12 -13.89 8.86
C THR A 83 5.65 -13.87 7.44
N ASN A 84 5.36 -14.89 6.63
CA ASN A 84 5.79 -14.93 5.23
C ASN A 84 5.20 -13.78 4.40
N ARG A 85 3.91 -13.45 4.61
CA ARG A 85 3.23 -12.37 3.89
C ARG A 85 3.71 -10.99 4.32
N LEU A 86 3.84 -10.74 5.63
CA LEU A 86 4.39 -9.49 6.15
C LEU A 86 5.85 -9.29 5.70
N ASN A 87 6.67 -10.34 5.72
CA ASN A 87 8.03 -10.28 5.20
C ASN A 87 8.04 -9.99 3.69
N ARG A 88 7.10 -10.56 2.91
CA ARG A 88 6.95 -10.22 1.49
C ARG A 88 6.63 -8.73 1.30
N MET A 89 5.72 -8.16 2.08
CA MET A 89 5.44 -6.73 2.04
C MET A 89 6.70 -5.89 2.32
N THR A 90 7.51 -6.27 3.32
CA THR A 90 8.80 -5.60 3.58
C THR A 90 9.77 -5.71 2.40
N LYS A 91 9.82 -6.85 1.71
CA LYS A 91 10.64 -7.01 0.50
C LYS A 91 10.15 -6.15 -0.66
N ILE A 92 8.83 -6.06 -0.85
CA ILE A 92 8.22 -5.18 -1.85
C ILE A 92 8.57 -3.73 -1.54
N GLN A 93 8.39 -3.28 -0.30
CA GLN A 93 8.75 -1.92 0.14
C GLN A 93 10.21 -1.57 -0.17
N ARG A 94 11.16 -2.48 0.12
CA ARG A 94 12.57 -2.25 -0.20
C ARG A 94 12.84 -2.12 -1.69
N MET A 95 12.15 -2.89 -2.52
CA MET A 95 12.33 -2.84 -3.96
C MET A 95 11.71 -1.58 -4.56
N ILE A 96 10.51 -1.17 -4.13
CA ILE A 96 9.87 0.05 -4.66
C ILE A 96 10.62 1.34 -4.22
N LEU A 97 11.43 1.31 -3.16
CA LEU A 97 12.33 2.42 -2.83
C LEU A 97 13.37 2.64 -3.95
N GLY A 98 13.86 1.58 -4.59
CA GLY A 98 14.79 1.67 -5.71
C GLY A 98 14.16 2.22 -7.01
N TYR A 99 12.84 2.38 -7.07
CA TYR A 99 12.22 3.09 -8.20
C TYR A 99 12.52 4.59 -8.18
N MET A 100 12.87 5.16 -7.02
CA MET A 100 13.33 6.55 -6.95
C MET A 100 14.61 6.75 -7.74
N ASP A 101 15.57 5.84 -7.64
CA ASP A 101 16.82 5.88 -8.40
C ASP A 101 16.57 5.91 -9.93
N ILE A 102 15.51 5.24 -10.40
CA ILE A 102 15.10 5.25 -11.80
C ILE A 102 14.45 6.60 -12.15
N LEU A 103 13.53 7.08 -11.31
CA LEU A 103 12.84 8.35 -11.53
C LEU A 103 13.80 9.55 -11.50
N GLU A 104 14.87 9.47 -10.70
CA GLU A 104 15.94 10.47 -10.60
C GLU A 104 16.82 10.57 -11.86
N THR A 105 16.67 9.63 -12.81
CA THR A 105 17.31 9.75 -14.13
C THR A 105 16.64 10.82 -15.00
N MET A 106 15.40 11.20 -14.70
CA MET A 106 14.70 12.31 -15.33
C MET A 106 15.16 13.63 -14.70
N THR A 107 15.65 14.55 -15.53
CA THR A 107 16.10 15.85 -15.05
C THR A 107 14.90 16.73 -14.65
N PRO A 108 15.11 17.73 -13.76
CA PRO A 108 14.08 18.70 -13.46
C PRO A 108 13.56 19.45 -14.69
N MET A 109 14.40 19.66 -15.71
CA MET A 109 14.00 20.33 -16.95
C MET A 109 13.05 19.46 -17.76
N GLU A 110 13.36 18.18 -17.96
CA GLU A 110 12.47 17.22 -18.64
C GLU A 110 11.13 17.09 -17.89
N PHE A 111 11.16 17.06 -16.55
CA PHE A 111 9.93 17.06 -15.77
C PHE A 111 9.07 18.32 -15.99
N LEU A 112 9.69 19.50 -16.12
CA LEU A 112 8.97 20.75 -16.36
C LEU A 112 8.26 20.80 -17.71
N GLU A 113 8.68 20.00 -18.70
CA GLU A 113 8.04 19.94 -20.02
C GLU A 113 6.58 19.47 -19.95
N PHE A 114 6.26 18.56 -19.02
CA PHE A 114 4.91 18.01 -18.88
C PHE A 114 4.24 18.28 -17.53
N ARG A 115 4.97 18.77 -16.52
CA ARG A 115 4.44 19.03 -15.16
C ARG A 115 3.13 19.82 -15.14
N ASN A 116 3.02 20.86 -15.98
CA ASN A 116 1.84 21.74 -15.98
C ASN A 116 0.57 21.03 -16.50
N LEU A 117 0.73 19.98 -17.31
CA LEU A 117 -0.39 19.16 -17.79
C LEU A 117 -1.00 18.32 -16.68
N LEU A 118 -0.23 18.01 -15.64
CA LEU A 118 -0.64 17.16 -14.54
C LEU A 118 -1.45 17.90 -13.47
N ILE A 119 -1.51 19.23 -13.46
CA ILE A 119 -2.26 19.97 -12.43
C ILE A 119 -3.77 19.72 -12.61
N PRO A 120 -4.54 19.34 -11.56
CA PRO A 120 -4.18 19.30 -10.12
C PRO A 120 -3.78 17.90 -9.60
N ALA A 121 -3.57 16.93 -10.49
CA ALA A 121 -3.22 15.56 -10.13
C ALA A 121 -1.93 15.47 -9.30
N SER A 122 -1.91 14.56 -8.34
CA SER A 122 -0.80 14.44 -7.40
C SER A 122 -0.75 13.06 -6.74
N GLY A 123 0.44 12.63 -6.30
CA GLY A 123 0.62 11.42 -5.49
C GLY A 123 -0.22 11.39 -4.21
N PHE A 124 -0.66 12.55 -3.71
CA PHE A 124 -1.66 12.66 -2.63
C PHE A 124 -3.01 11.99 -2.95
N GLN A 125 -3.27 11.70 -4.23
CA GLN A 125 -4.48 11.05 -4.71
C GLN A 125 -4.33 9.53 -4.89
N SER A 126 -3.20 8.93 -4.51
CA SER A 126 -3.05 7.47 -4.54
C SER A 126 -3.90 6.83 -3.43
N THR A 127 -5.10 6.37 -3.80
CA THR A 127 -6.02 5.72 -2.86
C THR A 127 -5.40 4.47 -2.24
N GLN A 128 -4.73 3.61 -3.03
CA GLN A 128 -4.10 2.39 -2.51
C GLN A 128 -3.00 2.68 -1.48
N PHE A 129 -2.19 3.72 -1.70
CA PHE A 129 -1.20 4.13 -0.70
C PHE A 129 -1.86 4.52 0.63
N ARG A 130 -2.95 5.29 0.57
CA ARG A 130 -3.73 5.67 1.76
C ARG A 130 -4.41 4.48 2.43
N GLU A 131 -4.91 3.52 1.66
CA GLU A 131 -5.47 2.29 2.19
C GLU A 131 -4.43 1.48 2.99
N ILE A 132 -3.19 1.40 2.50
CA ILE A 132 -2.09 0.73 3.22
C ILE A 132 -1.82 1.44 4.54
N GLU A 133 -1.71 2.77 4.55
CA GLU A 133 -1.47 3.55 5.78
C GLU A 133 -2.56 3.30 6.83
N ILE A 134 -3.83 3.41 6.44
CA ILE A 134 -4.98 3.22 7.34
C ILE A 134 -5.03 1.78 7.85
N LYS A 135 -4.88 0.79 6.96
CA LYS A 135 -4.91 -0.63 7.35
C LYS A 135 -3.75 -1.04 8.24
N LEU A 136 -2.61 -0.35 8.18
CA LEU A 136 -1.50 -0.58 9.12
C LEU A 136 -1.75 0.08 10.48
N GLY A 137 -2.51 1.19 10.52
CA GLY A 137 -2.94 1.84 11.77
C GLY A 137 -2.82 3.36 11.80
N LEU A 138 -2.43 4.02 10.71
CA LEU A 138 -2.31 5.48 10.66
C LEU A 138 -3.66 6.12 10.33
N LYS A 139 -4.34 6.69 11.34
CA LYS A 139 -5.63 7.37 11.15
C LYS A 139 -5.42 8.82 10.71
N THR A 140 -6.41 9.40 10.05
CA THR A 140 -6.38 10.83 9.65
C THR A 140 -6.16 11.77 10.84
N THR A 141 -6.64 11.41 12.03
CA THR A 141 -6.46 12.17 13.28
C THR A 141 -5.02 12.20 13.77
N ASP A 142 -4.20 11.23 13.36
CA ASP A 142 -2.80 11.10 13.79
C ASP A 142 -1.84 11.81 12.82
N ARG A 143 -2.37 12.31 11.70
CA ARG A 143 -1.63 13.11 10.72
C ARG A 143 -1.48 14.55 11.18
N GLU A 144 -0.32 15.14 10.85
CA GLU A 144 -0.04 16.56 10.98
C GLU A 144 -1.10 17.43 10.27
N SER A 145 -1.35 18.63 10.79
CA SER A 145 -2.43 19.51 10.32
C SER A 145 -2.38 19.77 8.80
N VAL A 146 -1.19 20.00 8.27
CA VAL A 146 -0.96 20.24 6.83
C VAL A 146 -1.22 18.98 6.01
N ASP A 147 -0.75 17.81 6.44
CA ASP A 147 -1.01 16.53 5.74
C ASP A 147 -2.51 16.18 5.78
N ARG A 148 -3.20 16.48 6.89
CA ARG A 148 -4.65 16.27 7.04
C ARG A 148 -5.47 17.10 6.04
N GLU A 149 -5.14 18.38 5.86
CA GLU A 149 -5.81 19.24 4.89
C GLU A 149 -5.59 18.74 3.45
N PHE A 150 -4.38 18.29 3.12
CA PHE A 150 -4.09 17.72 1.79
C PHE A 150 -4.74 16.35 1.58
N PHE A 151 -4.77 15.52 2.62
CA PHE A 151 -5.38 14.19 2.62
C PHE A 151 -6.86 14.27 2.24
N LEU A 152 -7.63 15.16 2.87
CA LEU A 152 -9.05 15.32 2.55
C LEU A 152 -9.30 16.27 1.37
N GLY A 153 -8.39 17.20 1.07
CA GLY A 153 -8.62 18.26 0.10
C GLY A 153 -8.53 17.84 -1.37
N ARG A 154 -7.66 16.86 -1.69
CA ARG A 154 -7.31 16.54 -3.09
C ARG A 154 -7.96 15.28 -3.66
N LEU A 155 -8.62 14.48 -2.83
CA LEU A 155 -9.30 13.25 -3.25
C LEU A 155 -10.65 13.55 -3.94
N SER A 156 -11.06 12.66 -4.84
CA SER A 156 -12.43 12.68 -5.38
C SER A 156 -13.43 12.35 -4.27
N ALA A 157 -14.71 12.75 -4.43
CA ALA A 157 -15.75 12.43 -3.44
C ALA A 157 -15.85 10.92 -3.20
N LYS A 158 -15.74 10.12 -4.26
CA LYS A 158 -15.75 8.66 -4.22
C LYS A 158 -14.58 8.11 -3.39
N ASP A 159 -13.36 8.60 -3.61
CA ASP A 159 -12.19 8.11 -2.89
C ASP A 159 -12.27 8.48 -1.39
N LYS A 160 -12.79 9.67 -1.07
CA LYS A 160 -13.03 10.07 0.33
C LYS A 160 -13.99 9.13 1.03
N GLU A 161 -15.11 8.77 0.40
CA GLU A 161 -16.08 7.83 0.97
C GLU A 161 -15.45 6.47 1.27
N ILE A 162 -14.59 5.98 0.37
CA ILE A 162 -13.85 4.71 0.56
C ILE A 162 -12.94 4.81 1.78
N LEU A 163 -12.12 5.86 1.88
CA LEU A 163 -11.16 5.99 2.99
C LEU A 163 -11.85 6.23 4.33
N VAL A 164 -12.90 7.06 4.38
CA VAL A 164 -13.67 7.29 5.62
C VAL A 164 -14.32 6.00 6.11
N LYS A 165 -14.86 5.18 5.19
CA LYS A 165 -15.37 3.86 5.57
C LYS A 165 -14.25 2.97 6.11
N LEU A 166 -13.09 2.97 5.47
CA LEU A 166 -11.96 2.14 5.88
C LEU A 166 -11.43 2.50 7.28
N GLU A 167 -11.47 3.77 7.68
CA GLU A 167 -11.07 4.19 9.03
C GLU A 167 -11.98 3.66 10.15
N THR A 168 -13.19 3.17 9.81
CA THR A 168 -14.09 2.52 10.78
C THR A 168 -13.75 1.05 11.01
N GLU A 169 -12.95 0.45 10.13
CA GLU A 169 -12.51 -0.94 10.24
C GLU A 169 -11.34 -1.07 11.23
N SER A 170 -11.13 -2.26 11.80
CA SER A 170 -9.96 -2.50 12.65
C SER A 170 -8.69 -2.60 11.81
N SER A 171 -7.68 -1.82 12.16
CA SER A 171 -6.35 -1.88 11.54
C SER A 171 -5.55 -3.09 12.02
N LEU A 172 -4.42 -3.36 11.36
CA LEU A 172 -3.47 -4.38 11.80
C LEU A 172 -2.98 -4.08 13.22
N PHE A 173 -2.71 -2.81 13.54
CA PHE A 173 -2.35 -2.39 14.89
C PHE A 173 -3.43 -2.77 15.91
N ASP A 174 -4.69 -2.37 15.67
CA ASP A 174 -5.82 -2.66 16.57
C ASP A 174 -6.00 -4.18 16.76
N LEU A 175 -5.86 -4.96 15.69
CA LEU A 175 -6.04 -6.41 15.73
C LEU A 175 -4.86 -7.12 16.41
N MET A 176 -3.64 -6.66 16.20
CA MET A 176 -2.45 -7.18 16.89
C MET A 176 -2.51 -6.89 18.40
N GLU A 177 -2.94 -5.69 18.80
CA GLU A 177 -3.15 -5.34 20.21
C GLU A 177 -4.15 -6.30 20.87
N LYS A 178 -5.34 -6.45 20.29
CA LYS A 178 -6.37 -7.41 20.77
C LYS A 178 -5.86 -8.85 20.83
N TRP A 179 -4.97 -9.25 19.93
CA TRP A 179 -4.34 -10.57 19.97
C TRP A 179 -3.33 -10.67 21.12
N LEU A 180 -2.46 -9.67 21.29
CA LEU A 180 -1.45 -9.63 22.35
C LEU A 180 -2.08 -9.65 23.76
N GLU A 181 -3.21 -8.96 23.95
CA GLU A 181 -3.95 -8.94 25.23
C GLU A 181 -4.41 -10.34 25.68
N ARG A 182 -4.67 -11.24 24.73
CA ARG A 182 -5.11 -12.62 24.98
C ARG A 182 -3.95 -13.60 25.14
N THR A 183 -2.71 -13.13 25.10
CA THR A 183 -1.53 -14.00 25.21
C THR A 183 -1.50 -14.65 26.59
N PRO A 184 -1.39 -15.99 26.68
CA PRO A 184 -1.62 -16.73 27.93
C PRO A 184 -0.69 -16.37 29.10
N TYR A 185 0.36 -15.58 28.90
CA TYR A 185 1.30 -15.23 29.97
C TYR A 185 0.92 -13.96 30.73
N THR A 186 -0.02 -13.14 30.25
CA THR A 186 -0.29 -11.81 30.84
C THR A 186 -1.05 -11.90 32.16
N ASN A 187 -2.03 -12.80 32.29
CA ASN A 187 -2.83 -12.95 33.50
C ASN A 187 -3.53 -14.32 33.56
N GLN A 188 -2.95 -15.29 34.27
CA GLN A 188 -3.58 -16.58 34.59
C GLN A 188 -3.79 -16.70 36.09
N ASP A 189 -4.78 -17.49 36.50
CA ASP A 189 -5.08 -17.78 37.92
C ASP A 189 -3.84 -18.28 38.70
N THR A 190 -2.89 -18.91 38.00
CA THR A 190 -1.67 -19.48 38.58
C THR A 190 -0.40 -18.67 38.30
N PHE A 191 -0.43 -17.67 37.40
CA PHE A 191 0.76 -16.93 37.00
C PHE A 191 0.41 -15.53 36.48
N ASN A 192 1.00 -14.50 37.09
CA ASN A 192 0.92 -13.12 36.62
C ASN A 192 2.32 -12.62 36.22
N PHE A 193 2.56 -12.55 34.91
CA PHE A 193 3.85 -12.11 34.38
C PHE A 193 4.27 -10.73 34.87
N TRP A 194 3.35 -9.76 34.95
CA TRP A 194 3.66 -8.38 35.33
C TRP A 194 4.03 -8.23 36.81
N GLU A 195 3.47 -9.07 37.69
CA GLU A 195 3.89 -9.11 39.09
C GLU A 195 5.28 -9.72 39.25
N GLU A 196 5.54 -10.86 38.61
CA GLU A 196 6.86 -11.52 38.67
C GLU A 196 7.95 -10.65 38.03
N TYR A 197 7.67 -10.02 36.90
CA TYR A 197 8.59 -9.09 36.24
C TYR A 197 8.94 -7.90 37.13
N ARG A 198 7.95 -7.31 37.82
CA ARG A 198 8.17 -6.19 38.77
C ARG A 198 9.03 -6.62 39.96
N LYS A 199 8.82 -7.83 40.50
CA LYS A 199 9.65 -8.38 41.59
C LYS A 199 11.12 -8.47 41.17
N VAL A 200 11.41 -8.89 39.94
CA VAL A 200 12.79 -9.03 39.46
C VAL A 200 13.49 -7.69 39.24
N ILE A 201 12.78 -6.66 38.77
CA ILE A 201 13.39 -5.34 38.49
C ILE A 201 13.59 -4.50 39.75
N HIS A 202 12.72 -4.68 40.75
CA HIS A 202 12.75 -3.90 42.00
C HIS A 202 13.47 -4.61 43.16
N ASN A 203 14.02 -5.81 42.91
CA ASN A 203 14.97 -6.50 43.79
C ASN A 203 16.41 -6.20 43.37
#